data_AF-A0A7S3EWG6-F1
#
_entry.id   AF-A0A7S3EWG6-F1
#
_cell.length_a   1.000
_cell.length_b   1.000
_cell.length_c   1.000
_cell.angle_alpha   90.00
_cell.angle_beta   90.00
_cell.angle_gamma   90.00
#
_symmetry.space_group_name_H-M   'P 1'
#
loop_
_entity.id
_entity.type
_entity.pdbx_description
1 polymer ?
#
loop_
_entity_poly.entity_id
_entity_poly.type
_entity_poly.pdbx_seq_one_letter_code
_entity_poly.pdbx_strand_id
1 'polypeptide(L)'
;SDNVLAFVPYLAIHYACSLPHAAAATAAMCAAIAEAFTVSLRRAYAAVRPQEAALFSLVYATIEHGTPEAAEAAAVGLHALSRYPAELVEWPTDNTPRLDLPTNVDLTPSLNLSSASIPRDETDAMRWEETPFDRRPQGTGLQAEDPVHYLLSYWIGRREGLLPG
;
A
#
# COMPACT_ATOMS: atom_id res chain seq x y z
N SER A 1 9.74 0.06 -9.15
CA SER A 1 10.10 0.05 -7.72
C SER A 1 10.04 -1.37 -7.19
N ASP A 2 10.97 -1.73 -6.30
CA ASP A 2 11.14 -3.09 -5.76
C ASP A 2 9.95 -3.56 -4.90
N ASN A 3 9.19 -2.63 -4.31
CA ASN A 3 8.04 -2.98 -3.48
C ASN A 3 6.76 -3.27 -4.30
N VAL A 4 6.66 -2.77 -5.54
CA VAL A 4 5.62 -3.22 -6.50
C VAL A 4 5.77 -4.71 -6.75
N LEU A 5 7.02 -5.15 -6.93
CA LEU A 5 7.38 -6.54 -7.12
C LEU A 5 7.14 -7.38 -5.85
N ALA A 6 6.87 -6.78 -4.70
CA ALA A 6 6.49 -7.52 -3.51
C ALA A 6 4.99 -7.86 -3.50
N PHE A 7 4.10 -6.91 -3.82
CA PHE A 7 2.65 -7.11 -3.67
C PHE A 7 1.90 -7.49 -4.94
N VAL A 8 2.30 -6.98 -6.11
CA VAL A 8 1.64 -7.32 -7.37
C VAL A 8 1.75 -8.82 -7.69
N PRO A 9 2.86 -9.53 -7.38
CA PRO A 9 2.89 -10.99 -7.55
C PRO A 9 1.90 -11.76 -6.68
N TYR A 10 1.63 -11.32 -5.44
CA TYR A 10 0.59 -11.97 -4.62
C TYR A 10 -0.77 -11.87 -5.32
N LEU A 11 -1.10 -10.69 -5.83
CA LEU A 11 -2.35 -10.45 -6.56
C LEU A 11 -2.43 -11.29 -7.85
N ALA A 12 -1.33 -11.36 -8.61
CA ALA A 12 -1.27 -12.15 -9.83
C ALA A 12 -1.45 -13.65 -9.57
N ILE A 13 -0.77 -14.19 -8.55
CA ILE A 13 -0.91 -15.59 -8.13
C ILE A 13 -2.34 -15.86 -7.64
N HIS A 14 -2.90 -14.98 -6.82
CA HIS A 14 -4.28 -15.10 -6.34
C HIS A 14 -5.27 -15.25 -7.50
N TYR A 15 -5.19 -14.39 -8.50
CA TYR A 15 -6.08 -14.50 -9.67
C TYR A 15 -5.80 -15.74 -10.49
N ALA A 16 -4.54 -16.09 -10.74
CA ALA A 16 -4.18 -17.30 -11.47
C ALA A 16 -4.73 -18.57 -10.81
N CYS A 17 -4.68 -18.64 -9.49
CA CYS A 17 -5.22 -19.76 -8.70
C CYS A 17 -6.74 -19.76 -8.58
N SER A 18 -7.40 -18.64 -8.89
CA SER A 18 -8.86 -18.49 -8.85
C SER A 18 -9.53 -18.75 -10.21
N LEU A 19 -8.76 -19.02 -11.28
CA LEU A 19 -9.31 -19.24 -12.61
C LEU A 19 -10.07 -20.59 -12.68
N PRO A 20 -11.35 -20.61 -13.11
CA PRO A 20 -12.19 -21.81 -13.12
C PRO A 20 -11.75 -22.88 -14.11
N HIS A 21 -10.84 -22.56 -15.05
CA HIS A 21 -10.31 -23.47 -16.06
C HIS A 21 -8.78 -23.50 -16.04
N ALA A 22 -8.17 -23.30 -14.86
CA ALA A 22 -6.74 -23.43 -14.71
C ALA A 22 -6.28 -24.83 -15.16
N ALA A 23 -5.17 -24.91 -15.90
CA ALA A 23 -4.59 -26.18 -16.28
C ALA A 23 -4.30 -27.03 -15.03
N ALA A 24 -4.37 -28.36 -15.14
CA ALA A 24 -4.15 -29.26 -14.00
C ALA A 24 -2.82 -28.98 -13.28
N ALA A 25 -1.77 -28.62 -14.03
CA ALA A 25 -0.48 -28.21 -13.49
C ALA A 25 -0.57 -26.94 -12.62
N THR A 26 -1.36 -25.93 -13.03
CA THR A 26 -1.58 -24.71 -12.27
C THR A 26 -2.37 -25.00 -10.98
N ALA A 27 -3.43 -25.81 -11.06
CA ALA A 27 -4.19 -26.19 -9.86
C ALA A 27 -3.33 -26.95 -8.84
N ALA A 28 -2.49 -27.89 -9.31
CA ALA A 28 -1.56 -28.62 -8.45
C ALA A 28 -0.51 -27.70 -7.81
N MET A 29 0.04 -26.75 -8.57
CA MET A 29 0.96 -25.73 -8.05
C MET A 29 0.27 -24.88 -6.97
N CYS A 30 -0.93 -24.36 -7.24
CA CYS A 30 -1.69 -23.53 -6.30
C CYS A 30 -1.97 -24.26 -4.98
N ALA A 31 -2.39 -25.53 -5.05
CA ALA A 31 -2.57 -26.36 -3.87
C ALA A 31 -1.26 -26.57 -3.09
N ALA A 32 -0.15 -26.80 -3.81
CA ALA A 32 1.15 -27.04 -3.18
C ALA A 32 1.72 -25.82 -2.44
N ILE A 33 1.38 -24.59 -2.86
CA ILE A 33 1.91 -23.35 -2.25
C ILE A 33 0.93 -22.64 -1.32
N ALA A 34 -0.33 -23.08 -1.22
CA ALA A 34 -1.41 -22.32 -0.58
C ALA A 34 -1.09 -21.86 0.86
N GLU A 35 -0.53 -22.74 1.68
CA GLU A 35 -0.14 -22.42 3.06
C GLU A 35 1.00 -21.39 3.10
N ALA A 36 2.09 -21.66 2.37
CA ALA A 36 3.25 -20.78 2.31
C ALA A 36 2.89 -19.40 1.75
N PHE A 37 2.00 -19.36 0.76
CA PHE A 37 1.47 -18.13 0.18
C PHE A 37 0.75 -17.29 1.24
N THR A 38 -0.17 -17.89 1.99
CA THR A 38 -0.94 -17.21 3.04
C THR A 38 -0.03 -16.66 4.14
N VAL A 39 0.89 -17.49 4.63
CA VAL A 39 1.86 -17.08 5.67
C VAL A 39 2.75 -15.94 5.18
N SER A 40 3.24 -16.03 3.93
CA SER A 40 4.11 -15.01 3.36
C SER A 40 3.38 -13.69 3.15
N LEU A 41 2.13 -13.72 2.65
CA LEU A 41 1.30 -12.54 2.46
C LEU A 41 1.05 -11.82 3.78
N ARG A 42 0.60 -12.54 4.82
CA ARG A 42 0.31 -11.96 6.14
C ARG A 42 1.55 -11.34 6.77
N ARG A 43 2.70 -12.01 6.68
CA ARG A 43 3.99 -11.47 7.15
C ARG A 43 4.37 -10.20 6.38
N ALA A 44 4.26 -10.23 5.05
CA ALA A 44 4.59 -9.08 4.20
C ALA A 44 3.69 -7.89 4.52
N TYR A 45 2.38 -8.11 4.66
CA TYR A 45 1.43 -7.06 5.01
C TYR A 45 1.69 -6.50 6.40
N ALA A 46 1.95 -7.35 7.40
CA ALA A 46 2.29 -6.88 8.75
C ALA A 46 3.48 -5.91 8.77
N ALA A 47 4.48 -6.12 7.90
CA ALA A 47 5.65 -5.26 7.81
C ALA A 47 5.35 -3.88 7.17
N VAL A 48 4.42 -3.81 6.22
CA VAL A 48 4.09 -2.57 5.49
C VAL A 48 2.81 -1.90 5.98
N ARG A 49 2.00 -2.56 6.81
CA ARG A 49 0.75 -2.03 7.36
C ARG A 49 0.91 -0.64 7.99
N PRO A 50 1.97 -0.33 8.76
CA PRO A 50 2.13 1.00 9.35
C PRO A 50 2.29 2.13 8.32
N GLN A 51 2.60 1.83 7.05
CA GLN A 51 2.74 2.84 5.99
C GLN A 51 1.40 3.29 5.40
N GLU A 52 0.31 2.61 5.75
CA GLU A 52 -1.06 2.91 5.29
C GLU A 52 -1.15 3.09 3.77
N ALA A 53 -0.33 2.37 3.00
CA ALA A 53 -0.32 2.49 1.54
C ALA A 53 -1.59 1.83 0.97
N ALA A 54 -2.31 2.56 0.10
CA ALA A 54 -3.55 2.10 -0.50
C ALA A 54 -3.38 0.78 -1.27
N LEU A 55 -2.35 0.68 -2.12
CA LEU A 55 -2.08 -0.51 -2.92
C LEU A 55 -1.95 -1.78 -2.05
N PHE A 56 -1.06 -1.75 -1.05
CA PHE A 56 -0.77 -2.94 -0.24
C PHE A 56 -1.99 -3.37 0.58
N SER A 57 -2.73 -2.40 1.13
CA SER A 57 -3.91 -2.66 1.95
C SER A 57 -5.06 -3.22 1.11
N LEU A 58 -5.29 -2.69 -0.10
CA LEU A 58 -6.33 -3.21 -1.01
C LEU A 58 -5.96 -4.58 -1.61
N VAL A 59 -4.68 -4.83 -1.92
CA VAL A 59 -4.22 -6.16 -2.35
C VAL A 59 -4.43 -7.18 -1.23
N TYR A 60 -4.03 -6.86 -0.01
CA TYR A 60 -4.24 -7.75 1.14
C TYR A 60 -5.72 -8.04 1.37
N ALA A 61 -6.56 -6.99 1.38
CA ALA A 61 -8.00 -7.11 1.55
C ALA A 61 -8.68 -7.97 0.47
N THR A 62 -8.18 -7.87 -0.78
CA THR A 62 -8.66 -8.68 -1.91
C THR A 62 -8.38 -10.17 -1.66
N ILE A 63 -7.16 -10.50 -1.27
CA ILE A 63 -6.71 -11.89 -1.19
C ILE A 63 -7.25 -12.59 0.07
N GLU A 64 -7.29 -11.90 1.21
CA GLU A 64 -7.78 -12.42 2.49
C GLU A 64 -9.29 -12.11 2.71
N HIS A 65 -10.02 -11.83 1.63
CA HIS A 65 -11.42 -11.41 1.67
C HIS A 65 -12.28 -12.28 2.61
N GLY A 66 -13.16 -11.61 3.38
CA GLY A 66 -14.06 -12.26 4.34
C GLY A 66 -13.48 -12.44 5.74
N THR A 67 -12.22 -12.04 5.97
CA THR A 67 -11.61 -11.96 7.31
C THR A 67 -11.81 -10.58 7.94
N PRO A 68 -11.85 -10.47 9.29
CA PRO A 68 -11.85 -9.17 9.97
C PRO A 68 -10.65 -8.29 9.59
N GLU A 69 -9.47 -8.90 9.47
CA GLU A 69 -8.23 -8.21 9.09
C GLU A 69 -8.30 -7.66 7.66
N ALA A 70 -8.95 -8.37 6.73
CA ALA A 70 -9.17 -7.86 5.37
C ALA A 70 -10.14 -6.68 5.36
N ALA A 71 -11.18 -6.68 6.19
CA ALA A 71 -12.10 -5.55 6.30
C ALA A 71 -11.40 -4.30 6.86
N GLU A 72 -10.52 -4.48 7.85
CA GLU A 72 -9.69 -3.39 8.37
C GLU A 72 -8.73 -2.86 7.30
N ALA A 73 -8.02 -3.76 6.60
CA ALA A 73 -7.13 -3.38 5.51
C ALA A 73 -7.86 -2.65 4.38
N ALA A 74 -9.08 -3.06 4.03
CA ALA A 74 -9.91 -2.35 3.07
C ALA A 74 -10.21 -0.92 3.54
N ALA A 75 -10.62 -0.74 4.80
CA ALA A 75 -10.91 0.58 5.35
C ALA A 75 -9.66 1.49 5.34
N VAL A 76 -8.50 0.98 5.75
CA VAL A 76 -7.21 1.71 5.68
C VAL A 76 -6.88 2.09 4.24
N GLY A 77 -6.96 1.12 3.32
CA GLY A 77 -6.62 1.36 1.92
C GLY A 77 -7.53 2.38 1.24
N LEU A 78 -8.84 2.33 1.52
CA LEU A 78 -9.82 3.28 1.02
C LEU A 78 -9.62 4.68 1.63
N HIS A 79 -9.31 4.76 2.92
CA HIS A 79 -9.00 6.02 3.57
C HIS A 79 -7.76 6.67 2.94
N ALA A 80 -6.67 5.92 2.79
CA ALA A 80 -5.45 6.38 2.15
C ALA A 80 -5.69 6.82 0.70
N LEU A 81 -6.50 6.08 -0.06
CA LEU A 81 -6.86 6.44 -1.44
C LEU A 81 -7.66 7.73 -1.51
N SER A 82 -8.57 7.98 -0.55
CA SER A 82 -9.36 9.22 -0.47
C SER A 82 -8.53 10.46 -0.14
N ARG A 83 -7.33 10.24 0.41
CA ARG A 83 -6.35 11.25 0.82
C ARG A 83 -5.21 11.37 -0.18
N TYR A 84 -5.37 10.81 -1.38
CA TYR A 84 -4.36 10.95 -2.42
C TYR A 84 -4.48 12.35 -3.07
N PRO A 85 -3.37 13.09 -3.23
CA PRO A 85 -3.43 14.43 -3.80
C PRO A 85 -3.89 14.39 -5.26
N ALA A 86 -4.76 15.33 -5.63
CA ALA A 86 -5.22 15.47 -7.02
C ALA A 86 -4.14 16.06 -7.94
N GLU A 87 -3.23 16.84 -7.38
CA GLU A 87 -2.06 17.36 -8.07
C GLU A 87 -0.90 16.38 -7.95
N LEU A 88 -0.23 16.11 -9.07
CA LEU A 88 0.88 15.17 -9.14
C LEU A 88 2.24 15.83 -8.94
N VAL A 89 2.28 17.13 -8.65
CA VAL A 89 3.53 17.87 -8.41
C VAL A 89 4.06 17.51 -7.02
N GLU A 90 5.33 17.15 -6.95
CA GLU A 90 6.03 16.87 -5.69
C GLU A 90 6.36 18.18 -4.96
N TRP A 91 5.40 18.72 -4.21
CA TRP A 91 5.58 19.98 -3.49
C TRP A 91 6.54 19.83 -2.29
N PRO A 92 7.41 20.82 -2.03
CA PRO A 92 8.18 20.87 -0.79
C PRO A 92 7.24 20.94 0.40
N THR A 93 7.39 20.01 1.34
CA THR A 93 6.56 19.97 2.55
C THR A 93 7.44 19.91 3.81
N ASP A 94 7.09 20.67 4.84
CA ASP A 94 7.77 20.63 6.14
C ASP A 94 6.77 20.33 7.26
N ASN A 95 6.78 19.07 7.70
CA ASN A 95 5.99 18.55 8.81
C ASN A 95 6.76 18.53 10.15
N THR A 96 7.99 19.05 10.20
CA THR A 96 8.76 19.13 11.46
C THR A 96 8.12 19.97 12.57
N PRO A 97 7.33 21.04 12.31
CA PRO A 97 6.68 21.79 13.38
C PRO A 97 5.39 21.14 13.91
N ARG A 98 4.91 20.05 13.29
CA ARG A 98 3.68 19.37 13.71
C ARG A 98 3.85 18.69 15.07
N LEU A 99 3.01 19.07 16.03
CA LEU A 99 3.02 18.54 17.39
C LEU A 99 2.25 17.22 17.54
N ASP A 100 1.34 16.96 16.60
CA ASP A 100 0.53 15.74 16.52
C ASP A 100 1.29 14.54 15.97
N LEU A 101 2.43 14.77 15.28
CA LEU A 101 3.27 13.70 14.75
C LEU A 101 4.29 13.24 15.80
N PRO A 102 4.16 12.02 16.35
CA PRO A 102 5.13 11.49 17.29
C PRO A 102 6.47 11.26 16.60
N THR A 103 7.58 11.63 17.24
CA THR A 103 8.92 11.34 16.74
C THR A 103 9.25 9.86 16.94
N ASN A 104 9.80 9.21 15.92
CA ASN A 104 10.33 7.86 16.07
C ASN A 104 11.67 7.92 16.82
N VAL A 105 11.68 7.39 18.06
CA VAL A 105 12.86 7.39 18.95
C VAL A 105 13.74 6.14 18.81
N ASP A 106 13.23 5.09 18.15
CA ASP A 106 13.94 3.82 17.95
C ASP A 106 14.92 3.89 16.78
N LEU A 107 14.74 4.87 15.89
CA LEU A 107 15.62 5.15 14.76
C LEU A 107 16.49 6.37 15.03
N THR A 108 17.57 6.50 14.25
CA THR A 108 18.52 7.62 14.39
C THR A 108 17.76 8.95 14.32
N PRO A 109 17.86 9.83 15.35
CA PRO A 109 17.11 11.09 15.39
C PRO A 109 17.35 12.02 14.18
N SER A 110 18.50 11.88 13.51
CA SER A 110 18.83 12.64 12.30
C SER A 110 17.93 12.33 11.10
N LEU A 111 17.16 11.23 11.14
CA LEU A 111 16.26 10.85 10.05
C LEU A 111 14.91 11.59 10.10
N ASN A 112 14.63 12.36 11.17
CA ASN A 112 13.40 13.15 11.32
C ASN A 112 12.10 12.37 11.01
N LEU A 113 12.06 11.08 11.35
CA LEU A 113 10.91 10.23 11.07
C LEU A 113 9.84 10.36 12.14
N SER A 114 8.58 10.31 11.73
CA SER A 114 7.45 10.04 12.61
C SER A 114 7.30 8.54 12.87
N SER A 115 6.77 8.16 14.03
CA SER A 115 6.36 6.77 14.27
C SER A 115 4.95 6.46 13.74
N ALA A 116 4.21 7.46 13.26
CA ALA A 116 2.94 7.32 12.59
C ALA A 116 3.04 7.73 11.11
N SER A 117 2.26 7.09 10.24
CA SER A 117 2.18 7.46 8.83
C SER A 117 1.64 8.88 8.67
N ILE A 118 2.28 9.69 7.83
CA ILE A 118 1.76 10.99 7.41
C ILE A 118 0.86 10.77 6.18
N PRO A 119 -0.37 11.35 6.15
CA PRO A 119 -1.25 11.24 5.00
C PRO A 119 -0.59 11.68 3.70
N ARG A 120 -0.92 11.01 2.58
CA ARG A 120 -0.26 11.20 1.27
C ARG A 120 -0.46 12.60 0.68
N ASP A 121 -1.53 13.29 1.03
CA ASP A 121 -1.79 14.69 0.68
C ASP A 121 -1.05 15.71 1.56
N GLU A 122 -0.31 15.24 2.56
CA GLU A 122 0.49 16.05 3.49
C GLU A 122 1.98 15.71 3.41
N THR A 123 2.42 15.02 2.35
CA THR A 123 3.82 14.63 2.11
C THR A 123 4.12 14.64 0.61
N ASP A 124 5.40 14.61 0.22
CA ASP A 124 5.82 14.37 -1.16
C ASP A 124 5.86 12.87 -1.52
N ALA A 125 5.65 11.99 -0.54
CA ALA A 125 5.69 10.55 -0.69
C ALA A 125 4.44 10.04 -1.43
N MET A 126 4.34 10.31 -2.72
CA MET A 126 3.21 9.94 -3.57
C MET A 126 3.20 8.42 -3.86
N ARG A 127 4.37 7.81 -3.98
CA ARG A 127 4.47 6.38 -4.33
C ARG A 127 4.24 5.49 -3.13
N TRP A 128 3.69 4.29 -3.37
CA TRP A 128 3.50 3.28 -2.32
C TRP A 128 4.83 2.80 -1.70
N GLU A 129 5.98 2.99 -2.35
CA GLU A 129 7.30 2.66 -1.78
C GLU A 129 7.94 3.79 -0.98
N GLU A 130 7.46 5.01 -1.15
CA GLU A 130 8.04 6.17 -0.48
C GLU A 130 7.59 6.19 0.97
N THR A 131 8.54 6.53 1.83
CA THR A 131 8.35 6.53 3.28
C THR A 131 7.36 7.64 3.66
N PRO A 132 6.16 7.31 4.17
CA PRO A 132 5.22 8.32 4.64
C PRO A 132 5.60 8.84 6.04
N PHE A 133 6.73 8.42 6.59
CA PHE A 133 7.16 8.81 7.94
C PHE A 133 8.06 10.05 7.94
N ASP A 134 8.57 10.48 6.79
CA ASP A 134 9.51 11.61 6.74
C ASP A 134 8.80 12.91 7.07
N ARG A 135 9.26 13.62 8.11
CA ARG A 135 8.70 14.91 8.52
C ARG A 135 9.30 16.07 7.73
N ARG A 136 10.37 15.87 6.97
CA ARG A 136 10.92 16.87 6.05
C ARG A 136 11.23 16.25 4.68
N PRO A 137 10.16 15.90 3.95
CA PRO A 137 10.28 15.43 2.57
C PRO A 137 11.04 16.43 1.67
N GLN A 138 11.62 15.93 0.56
CA GLN A 138 12.57 16.65 -0.29
C GLN A 138 11.96 17.16 -1.61
N GLY A 139 10.63 17.16 -1.74
CA GLY A 139 9.91 17.68 -2.90
C GLY A 139 10.41 19.05 -3.33
N THR A 140 10.53 19.26 -4.64
CA THR A 140 11.12 20.48 -5.21
C THR A 140 10.11 21.39 -5.89
N GLY A 141 8.90 20.88 -6.16
CA GLY A 141 7.90 21.54 -7.00
C GLY A 141 8.26 21.58 -8.49
N LEU A 142 9.36 20.94 -8.90
CA LEU A 142 9.85 20.92 -10.28
C LEU A 142 9.63 19.57 -10.99
N GLN A 143 9.13 18.59 -10.25
CA GLN A 143 8.84 17.26 -10.73
C GLN A 143 7.35 16.94 -10.54
N ALA A 144 6.85 16.11 -11.43
CA ALA A 144 5.51 15.56 -11.33
C ALA A 144 5.58 14.04 -11.45
N GLU A 145 4.80 13.38 -10.63
CA GLU A 145 4.70 11.94 -10.54
C GLU A 145 3.70 11.39 -11.55
N ASP A 146 3.82 10.09 -11.87
CA ASP A 146 2.80 9.42 -12.67
C ASP A 146 1.58 9.01 -11.82
N PRO A 147 0.37 8.92 -12.40
CA PRO A 147 -0.84 8.63 -11.63
C PRO A 147 -1.01 7.13 -11.30
N VAL A 148 -0.05 6.25 -11.62
CA VAL A 148 -0.25 4.79 -11.50
C VAL A 148 -0.53 4.39 -10.05
N HIS A 149 0.06 5.09 -9.07
CA HIS A 149 -0.13 4.86 -7.63
C HIS A 149 -1.59 4.96 -7.19
N TYR A 150 -2.27 5.99 -7.67
CA TYR A 150 -3.70 6.17 -7.49
C TYR A 150 -4.50 5.17 -8.34
N LEU A 151 -4.21 5.12 -9.66
CA LEU A 151 -5.02 4.38 -10.63
C LEU A 151 -5.06 2.88 -10.35
N LEU A 152 -3.91 2.27 -10.04
CA LEU A 152 -3.86 0.83 -9.77
C LEU A 152 -4.68 0.47 -8.53
N SER A 153 -4.52 1.24 -7.45
CA SER A 153 -5.27 1.07 -6.20
C SER A 153 -6.77 1.28 -6.43
N TYR A 154 -7.14 2.34 -7.16
CA TYR A 154 -8.51 2.64 -7.53
C TYR A 154 -9.16 1.51 -8.32
N TRP A 155 -8.50 1.00 -9.35
CA TRP A 155 -9.05 -0.06 -10.19
C TRP A 155 -9.16 -1.40 -9.47
N ILE A 156 -8.24 -1.72 -8.56
CA ILE A 156 -8.38 -2.87 -7.66
C ILE A 156 -9.63 -2.69 -6.80
N GLY A 157 -9.76 -1.55 -6.10
CA GLY A 157 -10.91 -1.28 -5.25
C GLY A 157 -12.26 -1.32 -6.00
N ARG A 158 -12.30 -0.79 -7.23
CA ARG A 158 -13.49 -0.83 -8.10
C ARG A 158 -13.83 -2.25 -8.55
N ARG A 159 -12.83 -3.01 -9.00
CA ARG A 159 -13.02 -4.38 -9.51
C ARG A 159 -13.55 -5.30 -8.40
N GLU A 160 -13.00 -5.18 -7.20
CA GLU A 160 -13.33 -6.04 -6.07
C GLU A 160 -14.58 -5.56 -5.29
N GLY A 161 -15.25 -4.51 -5.78
CA GLY A 161 -16.47 -3.98 -5.14
C GLY A 161 -16.24 -3.28 -3.80
N LEU A 162 -15.00 -2.90 -3.49
CA LEU A 162 -14.63 -2.15 -2.28
C LEU A 162 -14.95 -0.64 -2.41
N LEU A 163 -14.99 -0.14 -3.65
CA LEU A 163 -15.42 1.23 -3.97
C LEU A 163 -16.84 1.22 -4.56
N PRO A 164 -17.72 2.16 -4.17
CA PRO A 164 -19.03 2.29 -4.76
C PRO A 164 -18.95 2.63 -6.26
N GLY A 165 -19.98 2.17 -6.99
CA GLY A 165 -20.13 2.30 -8.45
C GLY A 165 -20.31 3.73 -8.92
#